data_AF-F2KSF3-F1
#
_entry.id   AF-F2KSF3-F1
#
_cell.length_a   1.000
_cell.length_b   1.000
_cell.length_c   1.000
_cell.angle_alpha   90.00
_cell.angle_beta   90.00
_cell.angle_gamma   90.00
#
_symmetry.space_group_name_H-M   'P 1'
#
loop_
_entity.id
_entity.type
_entity.pdbx_description
1 polymer ?
#
loop_
_entity_poly.entity_id
_entity_poly.type
_entity_poly.pdbx_seq_one_letter_code
_entity_poly.pdbx_strand_id
1 'polypeptide(L)'
;MFDKAIDASPTGKTTIFKDTFFSDFVPDVGGFKSVISAKLEKEPPSRVVIDPITMLELASRSELEYRRDVLSLLQILRESKVTTIITSEITDRGVEDYLVSGVIELLSYDVGGKTLRGVKITKMRSSAFDENVRPYRITSKGIEVYSDAAFLER
;
A
#
# COMPACT_ATOMS: atom_id res chain seq x y z
N MET A 1 -0.84 15.68 -17.41
CA MET A 1 0.53 15.79 -16.85
C MET A 1 0.51 15.10 -15.50
N PHE A 2 0.64 13.76 -15.48
CA PHE A 2 0.70 13.03 -14.21
C PHE A 2 2.15 13.11 -13.74
N ASP A 3 2.35 13.92 -12.71
CA ASP A 3 3.63 14.08 -12.02
C ASP A 3 4.17 12.71 -11.57
N LYS A 4 5.48 12.52 -11.77
CA LYS A 4 6.25 11.29 -11.58
C LYS A 4 5.70 10.43 -10.42
N ALA A 5 5.10 9.29 -10.75
CA ALA A 5 4.73 8.27 -9.77
C ALA A 5 5.85 7.23 -9.67
N ILE A 6 6.33 6.93 -8.46
CA ILE A 6 7.26 5.83 -8.21
C ILE A 6 6.47 4.59 -7.80
N ASP A 7 6.62 3.54 -8.62
CA ASP A 7 6.19 2.18 -8.34
C ASP A 7 7.34 1.43 -7.64
N ALA A 8 7.15 1.04 -6.38
CA ALA A 8 8.03 0.16 -5.62
C ALA A 8 7.45 -1.25 -5.42
N SER A 9 6.61 -1.70 -6.36
CA SER A 9 6.21 -3.10 -6.43
C SER A 9 7.42 -3.98 -6.81
N PRO A 10 7.53 -5.19 -6.25
CA PRO A 10 8.51 -6.19 -6.59
C PRO A 10 8.17 -6.94 -7.88
N THR A 11 7.21 -6.53 -8.71
CA THR A 11 6.84 -7.29 -9.93
C THR A 11 6.54 -6.48 -11.22
N GLY A 12 6.58 -5.14 -11.23
CA GLY A 12 6.11 -4.32 -12.38
C GLY A 12 7.15 -3.88 -13.41
N LYS A 13 6.77 -3.78 -14.70
CA LYS A 13 7.62 -3.48 -15.89
C LYS A 13 8.11 -2.02 -16.07
N THR A 14 7.90 -1.12 -15.10
CA THR A 14 8.62 0.17 -15.02
C THR A 14 8.85 0.52 -13.56
N THR A 15 9.57 -0.34 -12.84
CA THR A 15 9.86 -0.17 -11.42
C THR A 15 11.29 0.32 -11.25
N ILE A 16 11.46 1.40 -10.47
CA ILE A 16 12.77 1.89 -10.01
C ILE A 16 13.52 0.82 -9.22
N PHE A 17 12.79 -0.19 -8.76
CA PHE A 17 13.25 -1.19 -7.84
C PHE A 17 13.57 -2.54 -8.47
N LYS A 18 13.35 -2.76 -9.78
CA LYS A 18 13.59 -4.09 -10.37
C LYS A 18 15.04 -4.56 -10.21
N ASP A 19 15.99 -3.65 -10.39
CA ASP A 19 17.40 -3.98 -10.30
C ASP A 19 17.90 -3.99 -8.86
N THR A 20 17.31 -3.20 -7.95
CA THR A 20 17.76 -3.14 -6.54
C THR A 20 17.05 -4.15 -5.63
N PHE A 21 15.76 -4.46 -5.86
CA PHE A 21 15.02 -5.42 -5.03
C PHE A 21 15.42 -6.88 -5.30
N PHE A 22 15.75 -7.23 -6.54
CA PHE A 22 16.07 -8.62 -6.91
C PHE A 22 17.56 -8.95 -6.84
N SER A 23 18.47 -7.99 -7.03
CA SER A 23 19.90 -8.24 -6.81
C SER A 23 20.28 -8.16 -5.33
N ASP A 24 19.62 -7.25 -4.60
CA ASP A 24 19.93 -6.94 -3.20
C ASP A 24 18.69 -7.23 -2.35
N PHE A 25 18.28 -8.50 -2.22
CA PHE A 25 17.52 -8.89 -1.04
C PHE A 25 18.45 -8.65 0.17
N VAL A 26 18.49 -7.40 0.64
CA VAL A 26 19.28 -6.99 1.80
C VAL A 26 18.72 -7.79 2.98
N PRO A 27 19.55 -8.38 3.87
CA PRO A 27 19.08 -9.37 4.85
C PRO A 27 18.13 -8.80 5.93
N ASP A 28 17.73 -7.54 5.86
CA ASP A 28 16.95 -6.85 6.88
C ASP A 28 16.25 -5.57 6.34
N VAL A 29 15.31 -5.04 7.13
CA VAL A 29 14.53 -3.82 6.81
C VAL A 29 15.39 -2.54 6.85
N GLY A 30 16.54 -2.56 7.52
CA GLY A 30 17.47 -1.43 7.63
C GLY A 30 18.10 -1.07 6.28
N GLY A 31 18.48 -2.09 5.51
CA GLY A 31 18.95 -1.92 4.14
C GLY A 31 17.92 -1.24 3.24
N PHE A 32 16.69 -1.73 3.29
CA PHE A 32 15.57 -1.18 2.53
C PHE A 32 15.34 0.31 2.83
N LYS A 33 15.32 0.69 4.11
CA LYS A 33 15.22 2.10 4.54
C LYS A 33 16.35 2.96 3.95
N SER A 34 17.59 2.45 3.99
CA SER A 34 18.76 3.20 3.50
C SER A 34 18.67 3.47 1.99
N VAL A 35 18.24 2.48 1.21
CA VAL A 35 18.02 2.62 -0.24
C VAL A 35 16.91 3.63 -0.53
N ILE A 36 15.79 3.57 0.20
CA ILE A 36 14.70 4.53 0.06
C ILE A 36 15.18 5.95 0.36
N SER A 37 15.84 6.18 1.50
CA SER A 37 16.33 7.51 1.89
C SER A 37 17.26 8.10 0.84
N ALA A 38 18.27 7.33 0.39
CA ALA A 38 19.20 7.78 -0.64
C ALA A 38 18.50 8.16 -1.96
N LYS A 39 17.44 7.44 -2.31
CA LYS A 39 16.66 7.73 -3.52
C LYS A 39 15.79 8.99 -3.36
N LEU A 40 15.12 9.15 -2.21
CA LEU A 40 14.32 10.34 -1.90
C LEU A 40 15.18 11.61 -1.89
N GLU A 41 16.42 11.53 -1.40
CA GLU A 41 17.36 12.65 -1.41
C GLU A 41 17.85 12.99 -2.82
N LYS A 42 18.21 11.98 -3.62
CA LYS A 42 18.78 12.17 -4.96
C LYS A 42 17.74 12.62 -5.99
N GLU A 43 16.52 12.08 -5.90
CA GLU A 43 15.44 12.35 -6.85
C GLU A 43 14.09 12.32 -6.11
N PRO A 44 13.65 13.44 -5.51
CA PRO A 44 12.45 13.48 -4.70
C PRO A 44 11.19 13.28 -5.56
N PRO A 45 10.42 12.21 -5.37
CA PRO A 45 9.20 11.95 -6.12
C PRO A 45 7.98 12.66 -5.52
N SER A 46 6.94 12.84 -6.34
CA SER A 46 5.64 13.30 -5.85
C SER A 46 4.86 12.17 -5.16
N ARG A 47 5.08 10.90 -5.55
CA ARG A 47 4.40 9.70 -5.02
C ARG A 47 5.32 8.49 -4.90
N VAL A 48 5.13 7.70 -3.84
CA VAL A 48 5.77 6.38 -3.62
C VAL A 48 4.69 5.33 -3.37
N VAL A 49 4.80 4.17 -4.01
CA VAL A 49 3.94 3.01 -3.77
C VAL A 49 4.79 1.86 -3.24
N ILE A 50 4.49 1.30 -2.07
CA ILE A 50 5.15 0.09 -1.52
C ILE A 50 4.14 -1.05 -1.57
N ASP A 51 4.45 -2.14 -2.28
CA ASP A 51 3.46 -3.19 -2.56
C ASP A 51 4.07 -4.59 -2.56
N PRO A 52 3.91 -5.47 -1.54
CA PRO A 52 3.27 -5.22 -0.25
C PRO A 52 4.29 -4.95 0.86
N ILE A 53 3.87 -4.18 1.86
CA ILE A 53 4.70 -3.93 3.05
C ILE A 53 4.88 -5.16 3.94
N THR A 54 3.96 -6.12 3.84
CA THR A 54 3.97 -7.39 4.59
C THR A 54 5.22 -8.22 4.31
N MET A 55 5.87 -8.05 3.15
CA MET A 55 7.14 -8.71 2.85
C MET A 55 8.27 -8.31 3.82
N LEU A 56 8.19 -7.13 4.47
CA LEU A 56 9.17 -6.70 5.46
C LEU A 56 9.06 -7.49 6.78
N GLU A 57 7.91 -8.12 7.04
CA GLU A 57 7.73 -8.99 8.20
C GLU A 57 8.66 -10.21 8.11
N LEU A 58 8.82 -10.79 6.91
CA LEU A 58 9.72 -11.93 6.66
C LEU A 58 11.20 -11.61 6.92
N ALA A 59 11.58 -10.33 6.80
CA ALA A 59 12.94 -9.84 7.06
C ALA A 59 13.15 -9.44 8.53
N SER A 60 12.11 -9.47 9.35
CA SER A 60 12.15 -9.06 10.76
C SER A 60 12.31 -10.30 11.66
N ARG A 61 13.06 -10.18 12.77
CA ARG A 61 13.27 -11.30 13.71
C ARG A 61 12.16 -11.41 14.75
N SER A 62 11.34 -10.38 14.88
CA SER A 62 10.19 -10.34 15.78
C SER A 62 9.15 -9.33 15.30
N GLU A 63 7.91 -9.50 15.75
CA GLU A 63 6.83 -8.56 15.49
C GLU A 63 7.13 -7.14 16.02
N LEU A 64 7.81 -7.03 17.17
CA LEU A 64 8.21 -5.74 17.74
C LEU A 64 9.24 -5.02 16.87
N GLU A 65 10.18 -5.76 16.27
CA GLU A 65 11.16 -5.22 15.34
C GLU A 65 10.46 -4.73 14.06
N TYR A 66 9.61 -5.57 13.47
CA TYR A 66 8.78 -5.22 12.32
C TYR A 66 8.00 -3.92 12.54
N ARG A 67 7.28 -3.82 13.66
CA ARG A 67 6.50 -2.62 14.02
C ARG A 67 7.38 -1.37 14.10
N ARG A 68 8.57 -1.46 14.71
CA ARG A 68 9.53 -0.34 14.83
C ARG A 68 10.08 0.06 13.48
N ASP A 69 10.38 -0.90 12.63
CA ASP A 69 10.93 -0.62 11.31
C ASP A 69 9.93 -0.01 10.35
N VAL A 70 8.69 -0.51 10.34
CA VAL A 70 7.59 0.11 9.58
C VAL A 70 7.33 1.54 10.08
N LEU A 71 7.30 1.75 11.39
CA LEU A 71 7.18 3.09 11.99
C LEU A 71 8.25 4.05 11.49
N SER A 72 9.51 3.61 11.54
CA SER A 72 10.68 4.38 11.09
C SER A 72 10.62 4.70 9.60
N LEU A 73 10.28 3.72 8.77
CA LEU A 73 10.11 3.89 7.33
C LEU A 73 9.00 4.92 7.00
N LEU A 74 7.84 4.78 7.64
CA LEU A 74 6.72 5.72 7.46
C LEU A 74 7.09 7.14 7.90
N GLN A 75 7.94 7.29 8.92
CA GLN A 75 8.41 8.60 9.34
C GLN A 75 9.31 9.25 8.28
N ILE A 76 10.28 8.51 7.72
CA ILE A 76 11.15 8.99 6.64
C ILE A 76 10.31 9.48 5.45
N LEU A 77 9.31 8.71 5.03
CA LEU A 77 8.42 9.05 3.92
C LEU A 77 7.59 10.31 4.22
N ARG A 78 7.08 10.45 5.45
CA ARG A 78 6.35 11.66 5.87
C ARG A 78 7.24 12.90 5.87
N GLU A 79 8.44 12.80 6.42
CA GLU A 79 9.41 13.91 6.48
C GLU A 79 9.86 14.36 5.09
N SER A 80 9.91 13.42 4.15
CA SER A 80 10.22 13.68 2.74
C SER A 80 9.08 14.32 1.95
N LYS A 81 7.93 14.60 2.58
CA LYS A 81 6.75 15.25 1.99
C LYS A 81 6.22 14.57 0.72
N VAL A 82 6.39 13.24 0.61
CA VAL A 82 5.90 12.44 -0.50
C VAL A 82 4.55 11.79 -0.18
N THR A 83 3.64 11.75 -1.15
CA THR A 83 2.40 10.98 -1.00
C THR A 83 2.70 9.48 -1.09
N THR A 84 2.46 8.75 -0.01
CA THR A 84 2.79 7.32 0.06
C THR A 84 1.53 6.47 0.01
N ILE A 85 1.51 5.47 -0.87
CA ILE A 85 0.52 4.40 -0.90
C ILE A 85 1.23 3.10 -0.51
N ILE A 86 0.59 2.31 0.33
CA ILE A 86 1.12 1.03 0.79
C ILE A 86 0.02 -0.01 0.59
N THR A 87 0.38 -1.18 0.06
CA THR A 87 -0.49 -2.36 0.10
C THR A 87 -0.05 -3.28 1.22
N SER A 88 -1.00 -3.99 1.80
CA SER A 88 -0.79 -4.99 2.83
C SER A 88 -1.68 -6.18 2.52
N GLU A 89 -1.13 -7.39 2.65
CA GLU A 89 -1.93 -8.61 2.55
C GLU A 89 -2.72 -8.80 3.84
N ILE A 90 -4.00 -9.18 3.73
CA ILE A 90 -4.92 -9.22 4.88
C ILE A 90 -4.52 -10.39 5.79
N THR A 91 -3.81 -10.06 6.86
CA THR A 91 -3.68 -10.86 8.08
C THR A 91 -4.10 -9.93 9.22
N ASP A 92 -5.27 -10.16 9.83
CA ASP A 92 -5.82 -9.45 11.00
C ASP A 92 -5.20 -8.08 11.35
N ARG A 93 -5.92 -6.98 11.04
CA ARG A 93 -5.62 -5.57 11.42
C ARG A 93 -4.22 -5.37 12.02
N GLY A 94 -3.22 -5.33 11.15
CA GLY A 94 -1.83 -5.16 11.54
C GLY A 94 -1.57 -3.77 12.13
N VAL A 95 -0.37 -3.58 12.70
CA VAL A 95 -0.01 -2.29 13.31
C VAL A 95 0.00 -1.16 12.28
N GLU A 96 0.23 -1.46 11.00
CA GLU A 96 0.28 -0.48 9.92
C GLU A 96 -1.02 0.33 9.85
N ASP A 97 -2.16 -0.31 10.13
CA ASP A 97 -3.48 0.30 10.15
C ASP A 97 -3.59 1.45 11.14
N TYR A 98 -2.75 1.53 12.18
CA TYR A 98 -2.76 2.64 13.14
C TYR A 98 -1.82 3.78 12.72
N LEU A 99 -0.83 3.48 11.89
CA LEU A 99 0.28 4.37 11.55
C LEU A 99 0.02 5.22 10.31
N VAL A 100 -0.90 4.79 9.46
CA VAL A 100 -1.28 5.49 8.23
C VAL A 100 -2.39 6.52 8.47
N SER A 101 -2.54 7.48 7.57
CA SER A 101 -3.62 8.48 7.64
C SER A 101 -4.95 7.97 7.08
N GLY A 102 -4.91 7.02 6.14
CA GLY A 102 -6.09 6.45 5.50
C GLY A 102 -5.95 4.94 5.29
N VAL A 103 -7.06 4.22 5.32
CA VAL A 103 -7.14 2.77 5.03
C VAL A 103 -8.28 2.55 4.05
N ILE A 104 -7.94 1.88 2.94
CA ILE A 104 -8.88 1.45 1.90
C ILE A 104 -8.81 -0.07 1.84
N GLU A 105 -9.91 -0.73 2.14
CA GLU A 105 -10.03 -2.18 2.11
C GLU A 105 -10.61 -2.63 0.76
N LEU A 106 -9.96 -3.61 0.15
CA LEU A 106 -10.48 -4.34 -1.01
C LEU A 106 -11.02 -5.68 -0.54
N LEU A 107 -12.35 -5.79 -0.58
CA LEU A 107 -13.12 -6.92 -0.06
C LEU A 107 -13.49 -7.86 -1.21
N SER A 108 -13.53 -9.15 -0.90
CA SER A 108 -13.97 -10.22 -1.80
C SER A 108 -14.92 -11.15 -1.06
N TYR A 109 -16.11 -11.38 -1.62
CA TYR A 109 -17.14 -12.22 -1.02
C TYR A 109 -17.63 -13.23 -2.06
N ASP A 110 -17.66 -14.50 -1.70
CA ASP A 110 -18.22 -15.53 -2.57
C ASP A 110 -19.69 -15.78 -2.22
N VAL A 111 -20.59 -15.40 -3.12
CA VAL A 111 -22.04 -15.50 -2.95
C VAL A 111 -22.64 -16.23 -4.15
N GLY A 112 -23.30 -17.37 -3.91
CA GLY A 112 -24.00 -18.12 -4.96
C GLY A 112 -23.10 -18.53 -6.14
N GLY A 113 -21.84 -18.88 -5.87
CA GLY A 113 -20.86 -19.26 -6.90
C GLY A 113 -20.28 -18.09 -7.70
N LYS A 114 -20.54 -16.84 -7.29
CA LYS A 114 -19.96 -15.63 -7.87
C LYS A 114 -19.14 -14.88 -6.82
N THR A 115 -17.98 -14.37 -7.23
CA THR A 115 -17.18 -13.48 -6.40
C THR A 115 -17.64 -12.03 -6.59
N LEU A 116 -18.14 -11.44 -5.51
CA LEU A 116 -18.47 -10.02 -5.42
C LEU A 116 -17.28 -9.27 -4.82
N ARG A 117 -16.92 -8.15 -5.44
CA ARG A 117 -15.79 -7.30 -5.03
C ARG A 117 -16.30 -5.96 -4.53
N GLY A 118 -15.89 -5.59 -3.32
CA GLY A 118 -16.29 -4.35 -2.67
C GLY A 118 -15.07 -3.54 -2.25
N VAL A 119 -15.14 -2.21 -2.33
CA VAL A 119 -14.14 -1.30 -1.77
C VAL A 119 -14.76 -0.55 -0.61
N LYS A 120 -14.02 -0.40 0.49
CA LYS A 120 -14.46 0.31 1.68
C LYS A 120 -13.35 1.24 2.16
N ILE A 121 -13.71 2.46 2.54
CA ILE A 121 -12.79 3.34 3.25
C ILE A 121 -13.04 3.14 4.75
N THR A 122 -12.06 2.59 5.46
CA THR A 122 -12.18 2.31 6.91
C THR A 122 -11.79 3.54 7.73
N LYS A 123 -10.85 4.33 7.22
CA LYS A 123 -10.52 5.64 7.78
C LYS A 123 -9.92 6.56 6.72
N MET A 124 -10.12 7.86 6.90
CA MET A 124 -9.37 8.90 6.20
C MET A 124 -9.24 10.12 7.12
N ARG A 125 -8.09 10.28 7.78
CA ARG A 125 -7.87 11.41 8.71
C ARG A 125 -7.95 12.73 7.94
N SER A 126 -8.60 13.71 8.56
CA SER A 126 -8.76 15.08 8.03
C SER A 126 -9.53 15.19 6.71
N SER A 127 -10.33 14.18 6.34
CA SER A 127 -11.25 14.23 5.20
C SER A 127 -12.55 13.50 5.54
N ALA A 128 -13.67 14.01 5.03
CA ALA A 128 -14.87 13.17 4.91
C ALA A 128 -14.60 12.06 3.88
N PHE A 129 -15.28 10.93 4.04
CA PHE A 129 -15.18 9.79 3.12
C PHE A 129 -16.51 9.03 3.07
N ASP A 130 -16.69 8.22 2.02
CA ASP A 130 -17.84 7.34 1.90
C ASP A 130 -17.70 6.14 2.84
N GLU A 131 -18.61 6.03 3.81
CA GLU A 131 -18.60 4.96 4.81
C GLU A 131 -19.18 3.64 4.29
N ASN A 132 -19.81 3.66 3.10
CA ASN A 132 -20.41 2.47 2.52
C ASN A 132 -19.39 1.62 1.78
N VAL A 133 -19.66 0.32 1.73
CA VAL A 133 -18.98 -0.56 0.76
C VAL A 133 -19.53 -0.24 -0.63
N ARG A 134 -18.65 0.02 -1.59
CA ARG A 134 -19.01 0.22 -3.00
C ARG A 134 -18.56 -0.97 -3.84
N PRO A 135 -19.42 -1.52 -4.71
CA PRO A 135 -18.96 -2.56 -5.61
C PRO A 135 -17.94 -1.99 -6.59
N TYR A 136 -16.97 -2.81 -6.96
CA TYR A 136 -16.00 -2.46 -8.00
C TYR A 136 -15.75 -3.65 -8.94
N ARG A 137 -15.21 -3.37 -10.12
CA ARG A 137 -14.68 -4.37 -11.05
C ARG A 137 -13.25 -4.04 -11.44
N ILE A 138 -12.47 -5.07 -11.74
CA ILE A 138 -11.16 -4.93 -12.38
C ILE A 138 -11.37 -5.20 -13.87
N THR A 139 -11.11 -4.19 -14.69
CA THR A 139 -11.25 -4.25 -16.15
C THR A 139 -9.88 -4.08 -16.80
N SER A 140 -9.80 -4.16 -18.13
CA SER A 140 -8.57 -3.81 -18.85
C SER A 140 -8.14 -2.34 -18.67
N LYS A 141 -8.99 -1.50 -18.08
CA LYS A 141 -8.71 -0.10 -17.74
C LYS A 141 -8.33 0.10 -16.27
N GLY A 142 -8.30 -0.96 -15.46
CA GLY A 142 -8.00 -0.91 -14.04
C GLY A 142 -9.25 -1.08 -13.16
N ILE A 143 -9.21 -0.51 -11.96
CA ILE A 143 -10.31 -0.59 -10.99
C ILE A 143 -11.39 0.44 -11.34
N GLU A 144 -12.60 -0.03 -11.55
CA GLU A 144 -13.80 0.78 -11.76
C GLU A 144 -14.72 0.63 -10.54
N VAL A 145 -14.91 1.70 -9.78
CA VAL A 145 -15.78 1.75 -8.59
C VAL A 145 -17.14 2.33 -8.97
N TYR A 146 -18.23 1.66 -8.58
CA TYR A 146 -19.60 2.10 -8.86
C TYR A 146 -20.17 2.84 -7.64
N SER A 147 -20.12 4.17 -7.66
CA SER A 147 -20.53 5.02 -6.52
C SER A 147 -22.01 4.91 -6.15
N ASP A 148 -22.88 4.68 -7.14
CA ASP A 148 -24.33 4.73 -6.93
C ASP A 148 -24.95 3.35 -6.71
N ALA A 149 -24.14 2.28 -6.83
CA ALA A 149 -24.59 0.92 -6.66
C ALA A 149 -24.51 0.49 -5.19
N ALA A 150 -25.53 -0.24 -4.73
CA ALA A 150 -25.50 -0.93 -3.45
C ALA A 150 -24.62 -2.18 -3.57
N PHE A 151 -23.80 -2.44 -2.54
CA PHE A 151 -22.92 -3.62 -2.54
C PHE A 151 -23.69 -4.94 -2.35
N LEU A 152 -24.76 -4.91 -1.57
CA LEU A 152 -25.71 -6.00 -1.40
C LEU A 152 -27.09 -5.46 -1.75
N GLU A 153 -27.73 -6.03 -2.77
CA GLU A 153 -29.18 -5.87 -2.95
C GLU A 153 -29.86 -6.65 -1.82
N ARG A 154 -30.82 -6.02 -1.13
CA ARG A 154 -31.66 -6.69 -0.13
C ARG A 154 -32.66 -7.62 -0.79
#